data_AF-A0A8C6FQ70-F1
#
_entry.id   AF-A0A8C6FQ70-F1
#
_cell.length_a   1.000
_cell.length_b   1.000
_cell.length_c   1.000
_cell.angle_alpha   90.00
_cell.angle_beta   90.00
_cell.angle_gamma   90.00
#
_symmetry.space_group_name_H-M   'P 1'
#
loop_
_entity.id
_entity.type
_entity.pdbx_description
1 polymer ?
#
loop_
_entity_poly.entity_id
_entity_poly.type
_entity_poly.pdbx_seq_one_letter_code
_entity_poly.pdbx_strand_id
1 'polypeptide(L)'
;IGDLWLPLLWLFLFPTCCSHDPPGWRFTSSEIVIPRKVSFRVSGIERQGQLSYKIRFSGQRHVVHLRVKKNLLPRHFPVITNNDQGAVQENYPYVPRDCYYFSYLEGVPGSMGTLDTCYGGLRGMLQLDDFTYEIKPLEASSKFEHLISQLVTQKTAAEDEKCETEEKDTNQEYEEAMISEMPRAGPVYLWWPHRKALKLHYTVSNSLVVQNTNKTRIIENVVILNNIMHSIYYQGQLQVLIRVLCIWEGFDWIDLYNYRSVSAAVTDFGLWKYWGFYDQIPHDSSLLITGHQIAGARGARC
;
A
#
# COMPACT_ATOMS: atom_id res chain seq x y z
N ILE A 1 29.68 24.25 18.75
CA ILE A 1 29.68 25.21 17.62
C ILE A 1 30.10 24.38 16.42
N GLY A 2 29.27 23.94 15.50
CA GLY A 2 27.93 24.31 15.06
C GLY A 2 27.89 23.80 13.62
N ASP A 3 26.80 23.15 13.23
CA ASP A 3 26.44 22.87 11.84
C ASP A 3 27.41 22.02 10.99
N LEU A 4 27.27 20.69 11.06
CA LEU A 4 27.55 19.82 9.91
C LEU A 4 26.82 18.46 9.97
N TRP A 5 25.62 18.43 10.57
CA TRP A 5 24.79 17.22 10.71
C TRP A 5 23.45 17.31 9.97
N LEU A 6 23.37 18.18 8.96
CA LEU A 6 22.25 18.27 8.02
C LEU A 6 22.47 17.61 6.65
N PRO A 7 23.70 17.35 6.13
CA PRO A 7 23.84 16.77 4.79
C PRO A 7 23.74 15.24 4.72
N LEU A 8 23.91 14.52 5.85
CA LEU A 8 23.79 13.05 5.90
C LEU A 8 22.34 12.56 6.07
N LEU A 9 21.44 13.41 6.56
CA LEU A 9 20.00 13.12 6.59
C LEU A 9 19.32 13.27 5.20
N TRP A 10 20.04 13.87 4.23
CA TRP A 10 19.54 14.11 2.87
C TRP A 10 19.62 12.87 1.96
N LEU A 11 20.43 11.86 2.31
CA LEU A 11 20.59 10.65 1.50
C LEU A 11 19.43 9.64 1.62
N PHE A 12 18.52 9.81 2.59
CA PHE A 12 17.34 8.96 2.78
C PHE A 12 16.00 9.65 2.47
N LEU A 13 16.02 10.92 2.05
CA LEU A 13 14.79 11.71 1.85
C LEU A 13 14.68 12.44 0.50
N PHE A 14 15.58 12.20 -0.46
CA PHE A 14 15.29 12.57 -1.84
C PHE A 14 14.75 11.38 -2.63
N PRO A 15 13.58 11.54 -3.28
CA PRO A 15 13.16 10.62 -4.31
C PRO A 15 14.25 10.68 -5.38
N THR A 16 14.72 9.51 -5.83
CA THR A 16 15.46 9.38 -7.08
C THR A 16 14.74 10.23 -8.13
N CYS A 17 15.35 11.37 -8.47
CA CYS A 17 14.87 12.29 -9.47
C CYS A 17 15.23 11.72 -10.83
N CYS A 18 14.62 10.59 -11.16
CA CYS A 18 14.41 10.18 -12.51
C CYS A 18 12.91 10.09 -12.66
N SER A 19 12.34 11.04 -13.40
CA SER A 19 10.98 10.97 -13.91
C SER A 19 10.91 9.87 -14.98
N HIS A 20 11.25 8.64 -14.61
CA HIS A 20 10.75 7.50 -15.36
C HIS A 20 9.29 7.42 -14.99
N ASP A 21 8.42 7.51 -15.99
CA ASP A 21 7.05 7.08 -15.80
C ASP A 21 7.11 5.71 -15.10
N PRO A 22 6.35 5.50 -14.01
CA PRO A 22 6.32 4.20 -13.37
C PRO A 22 6.01 3.17 -14.45
N PRO A 23 6.75 2.05 -14.52
CA PRO A 23 6.66 1.17 -15.65
C PRO A 23 5.22 0.74 -15.83
N GLY A 24 4.74 0.80 -17.08
CA GLY A 24 3.38 0.42 -17.39
C GLY A 24 3.13 -1.02 -16.95
N TRP A 25 1.95 -1.31 -16.39
CA TRP A 25 1.57 -2.69 -16.11
C TRP A 25 0.61 -3.16 -17.19
N ARG A 26 0.88 -4.33 -17.77
CA ARG A 26 -0.04 -4.97 -18.72
C ARG A 26 -0.40 -6.38 -18.28
N PHE A 27 -1.64 -6.76 -18.60
CA PHE A 27 -2.08 -8.13 -18.43
C PHE A 27 -1.61 -8.97 -19.62
N THR A 28 -0.84 -10.04 -19.37
CA THR A 28 -0.30 -10.90 -20.45
C THR A 28 -1.18 -12.13 -20.69
N SER A 29 -1.72 -12.70 -19.62
CA SER A 29 -2.57 -13.87 -19.66
C SER A 29 -3.70 -13.72 -18.64
N SER A 30 -4.86 -14.31 -18.91
CA SER A 30 -5.98 -14.34 -17.98
C SER A 30 -6.71 -15.67 -18.07
N GLU A 31 -7.13 -16.20 -16.94
CA GLU A 31 -7.88 -17.45 -16.86
C GLU A 31 -8.98 -17.36 -15.80
N ILE A 32 -10.09 -18.06 -16.07
CA ILE A 32 -11.21 -18.17 -15.14
C ILE A 32 -10.96 -19.36 -14.23
N VAL A 33 -11.02 -19.13 -12.93
CA VAL A 33 -10.80 -20.15 -11.90
C VAL A 33 -11.98 -20.20 -10.94
N ILE A 34 -12.13 -21.33 -10.24
CA ILE A 34 -13.12 -21.48 -9.16
C ILE A 34 -12.37 -21.89 -7.89
N PRO A 35 -12.06 -20.95 -6.99
CA PRO A 35 -11.41 -21.23 -5.72
C PRO A 35 -12.28 -22.10 -4.82
N ARG A 36 -11.71 -23.18 -4.29
CA ARG A 36 -12.42 -24.10 -3.38
C ARG A 36 -11.87 -23.98 -1.97
N LYS A 37 -12.71 -23.55 -1.02
CA LYS A 37 -12.31 -23.45 0.40
C LYS A 37 -11.91 -24.83 0.92
N VAL A 38 -10.76 -24.91 1.56
CA VAL A 38 -10.25 -26.12 2.22
C VAL A 38 -10.74 -26.11 3.66
N SER A 39 -11.48 -27.14 4.05
CA SER A 39 -11.87 -27.35 5.45
C SER A 39 -10.81 -28.21 6.14
N PHE A 40 -10.16 -27.67 7.18
CA PHE A 40 -9.31 -28.46 8.05
C PHE A 40 -10.19 -29.10 9.14
N ARG A 41 -10.50 -30.38 8.99
CA ARG A 41 -11.23 -31.17 10.01
C ARG A 41 -10.35 -31.65 11.17
N VAL A 42 -9.11 -31.17 11.28
CA VAL A 42 -8.16 -31.66 12.28
C VAL A 42 -8.29 -30.83 13.56
N SER A 43 -8.83 -31.46 14.60
CA SER A 43 -8.82 -31.02 16.01
C SER A 43 -9.85 -29.97 16.48
N GLY A 44 -11.08 -29.94 15.93
CA GLY A 44 -12.23 -29.30 16.60
C GLY A 44 -12.14 -27.80 16.91
N ILE A 45 -11.08 -27.12 16.48
CA ILE A 45 -10.82 -25.69 16.67
C ILE A 45 -10.46 -25.14 15.30
N GLU A 46 -11.41 -24.49 14.62
CA GLU A 46 -11.06 -23.60 13.52
C GLU A 46 -10.03 -22.59 14.07
N ARG A 47 -8.82 -22.53 13.49
CA ARG A 47 -7.86 -21.49 13.86
C ARG A 47 -8.47 -20.15 13.44
N GLN A 48 -9.05 -19.44 14.41
CA GLN A 48 -9.69 -18.14 14.19
C GLN A 48 -8.76 -17.23 13.38
N GLY A 49 -9.24 -16.77 12.23
CA GLY A 49 -8.48 -15.89 11.33
C GLY A 49 -7.49 -16.60 10.39
N GLN A 50 -7.57 -17.92 10.22
CA GLN A 50 -6.87 -18.65 9.16
C GLN A 50 -7.86 -19.41 8.27
N LEU A 51 -7.65 -19.35 6.97
CA LEU A 51 -8.42 -20.13 6.00
C LEU A 51 -7.55 -20.44 4.78
N SER A 52 -7.98 -21.37 3.92
CA SER A 52 -7.19 -21.75 2.75
C SER A 52 -8.07 -22.09 1.58
N TYR A 53 -7.57 -21.86 0.36
CA TYR A 53 -8.27 -22.15 -0.88
C TYR A 53 -7.39 -23.00 -1.80
N LYS A 54 -8.00 -23.99 -2.44
CA LYS A 54 -7.44 -24.71 -3.59
C LYS A 54 -7.83 -23.96 -4.85
N ILE A 55 -6.84 -23.55 -5.63
CA ILE A 55 -7.02 -22.81 -6.88
C ILE A 55 -6.15 -23.48 -7.95
N ARG A 56 -6.67 -23.64 -9.16
CA ARG A 56 -5.89 -24.14 -10.30
C ARG A 56 -5.69 -23.01 -11.28
N PHE A 57 -4.44 -22.61 -11.50
CA PHE A 57 -4.05 -21.51 -12.37
C PHE A 57 -2.61 -21.78 -12.87
N SER A 58 -2.21 -21.22 -14.01
CA SER A 58 -0.91 -21.50 -14.67
C SER A 58 -0.67 -23.01 -14.91
N GLY A 59 -1.74 -23.76 -15.21
CA GLY A 59 -1.68 -25.22 -15.40
C GLY A 59 -1.49 -26.06 -14.13
N GLN A 60 -1.14 -25.45 -13.01
CA GLN A 60 -0.83 -26.11 -11.74
C GLN A 60 -1.92 -25.91 -10.69
N ARG A 61 -1.93 -26.77 -9.66
CA ARG A 61 -2.84 -26.65 -8.52
C ARG A 61 -2.09 -26.09 -7.33
N HIS A 62 -2.60 -24.99 -6.80
CA HIS A 62 -2.04 -24.29 -5.67
C HIS A 62 -2.99 -24.34 -4.47
N VAL A 63 -2.41 -24.38 -3.27
CA VAL A 63 -3.14 -24.14 -2.02
C VAL A 63 -2.68 -22.78 -1.51
N VAL A 64 -3.58 -21.82 -1.48
CA VAL A 64 -3.31 -20.49 -0.94
C VAL A 64 -3.76 -20.46 0.51
N HIS A 65 -2.84 -20.21 1.42
CA HIS A 65 -3.13 -20.01 2.84
C HIS A 65 -3.33 -18.53 3.13
N LEU A 66 -4.40 -18.21 3.85
CA LEU A 66 -4.78 -16.85 4.23
C LEU A 66 -4.70 -16.70 5.74
N ARG A 67 -4.04 -15.63 6.19
CA ARG A 67 -3.92 -15.24 7.59
C ARG A 67 -4.41 -13.82 7.79
N VAL A 68 -5.41 -13.65 8.64
CA VAL A 68 -6.07 -12.35 8.85
C VAL A 68 -5.08 -11.28 9.33
N LYS A 69 -5.18 -10.10 8.75
CA LYS A 69 -4.46 -8.89 9.16
C LYS A 69 -5.18 -8.28 10.35
N LYS A 70 -4.56 -8.44 11.53
CA LYS A 70 -5.08 -7.84 12.75
C LYS A 70 -4.84 -6.34 12.75
N ASN A 71 -5.78 -5.59 13.32
CA ASN A 71 -5.68 -4.16 13.60
C ASN A 71 -5.50 -3.24 12.39
N LEU A 72 -5.77 -3.70 11.15
CA LEU A 72 -5.70 -2.88 9.94
C LEU A 72 -6.51 -1.57 10.07
N LEU A 73 -7.65 -1.67 10.78
CA LEU A 73 -8.60 -0.59 11.04
C LEU A 73 -8.88 -0.49 12.55
N PRO A 74 -9.10 0.72 13.10
CA PRO A 74 -9.48 0.92 14.50
C PRO A 74 -10.93 0.46 14.72
N ARG A 75 -11.31 0.11 15.96
CA ARG A 75 -12.65 -0.42 16.33
C ARG A 75 -13.82 0.50 15.97
N HIS A 76 -13.60 1.80 16.05
CA HIS A 76 -14.48 2.80 15.48
C HIS A 76 -13.62 3.53 14.46
N PHE A 77 -13.93 3.38 13.18
CA PHE A 77 -13.15 3.96 12.10
C PHE A 77 -13.68 5.35 11.78
N PRO A 78 -12.99 6.43 12.20
CA PRO A 78 -13.46 7.77 11.94
C PRO A 78 -13.30 8.11 10.47
N VAL A 79 -14.39 8.57 9.87
CA VAL A 79 -14.42 9.17 8.54
C VAL A 79 -14.95 10.58 8.68
N ILE A 80 -14.10 11.56 8.37
CA ILE A 80 -14.40 12.98 8.55
C ILE A 80 -14.69 13.61 7.20
N THR A 81 -15.81 14.31 7.08
CA THR A 81 -16.27 14.94 5.84
C THR A 81 -16.62 16.40 6.07
N ASN A 82 -16.34 17.28 5.10
CA ASN A 82 -16.85 18.66 5.11
C ASN A 82 -17.93 18.86 4.05
N ASN A 83 -18.96 19.62 4.38
CA ASN A 83 -19.95 20.06 3.41
C ASN A 83 -19.50 21.35 2.67
N ASP A 84 -20.31 21.78 1.72
CA ASP A 84 -20.15 23.00 0.92
C ASP A 84 -20.14 24.30 1.76
N GLN A 85 -20.73 24.27 2.95
CA GLN A 85 -20.75 25.37 3.90
C GLN A 85 -19.57 25.34 4.90
N GLY A 86 -18.66 24.37 4.79
CA GLY A 86 -17.51 24.21 5.67
C GLY A 86 -17.79 23.56 7.02
N ALA A 87 -19.02 23.09 7.26
CA ALA A 87 -19.33 22.29 8.43
C ALA A 87 -18.66 20.91 8.31
N VAL A 88 -17.96 20.53 9.37
CA VAL A 88 -17.26 19.25 9.48
C VAL A 88 -18.13 18.26 10.22
N GLN A 89 -18.24 17.06 9.67
CA GLN A 89 -18.95 15.92 10.27
C GLN A 89 -18.00 14.75 10.44
N GLU A 90 -17.99 14.16 11.63
CA GLU A 90 -17.30 12.91 11.91
C GLU A 90 -18.33 11.76 11.93
N ASN A 91 -18.09 10.75 11.08
CA ASN A 91 -18.92 9.58 10.93
C ASN A 91 -18.13 8.30 11.23
N TYR A 92 -18.82 7.23 11.60
CA TYR A 92 -18.21 5.93 11.88
C TYR A 92 -18.86 4.82 11.04
N PRO A 93 -18.59 4.79 9.72
CA PRO A 93 -19.21 3.81 8.84
C PRO A 93 -18.78 2.38 9.20
N TYR A 94 -19.69 1.44 8.97
CA TYR A 94 -19.37 0.02 9.08
C TYR A 94 -18.45 -0.39 7.93
N VAL A 95 -17.22 -0.75 8.26
CA VAL A 95 -16.27 -1.38 7.33
C VAL A 95 -16.04 -2.82 7.79
N PRO A 96 -16.22 -3.83 6.92
CA PRO A 96 -15.97 -5.22 7.25
C PRO A 96 -14.58 -5.41 7.85
N ARG A 97 -14.53 -6.15 8.96
CA ARG A 97 -13.29 -6.51 9.68
C ARG A 97 -13.02 -7.99 9.45
N ASP A 98 -11.78 -8.39 9.76
CA ASP A 98 -11.35 -9.78 9.74
C ASP A 98 -11.48 -10.49 8.38
N CYS A 99 -11.51 -9.71 7.30
CA CYS A 99 -11.61 -10.18 5.92
C CYS A 99 -10.44 -9.71 5.02
N TYR A 100 -9.40 -9.12 5.61
CA TYR A 100 -8.15 -8.75 4.93
C TYR A 100 -7.04 -9.70 5.38
N TYR A 101 -6.28 -10.25 4.44
CA TYR A 101 -5.36 -11.36 4.70
C TYR A 101 -3.98 -11.13 4.11
N PHE A 102 -2.96 -11.58 4.83
CA PHE A 102 -1.72 -12.01 4.21
C PHE A 102 -1.96 -13.35 3.52
N SER A 103 -1.38 -13.56 2.36
CA SER A 103 -1.46 -14.82 1.64
C SER A 103 -0.09 -15.37 1.28
N TYR A 104 0.02 -16.69 1.19
CA TYR A 104 1.18 -17.41 0.65
C TYR A 104 0.73 -18.74 0.04
N LEU A 105 1.53 -19.28 -0.87
CA LEU A 105 1.26 -20.55 -1.52
C LEU A 105 1.99 -21.70 -0.81
N GLU A 106 1.27 -22.79 -0.56
CA GLU A 106 1.85 -24.04 -0.04
C GLU A 106 2.87 -24.61 -1.03
N GLY A 107 4.06 -24.95 -0.53
CA GLY A 107 5.11 -25.56 -1.35
C GLY A 107 5.86 -24.60 -2.29
N VAL A 108 5.58 -23.29 -2.26
CA VAL A 108 6.29 -22.28 -3.05
C VAL A 108 7.02 -21.30 -2.12
N PRO A 109 8.31 -21.53 -1.83
CA PRO A 109 9.11 -20.64 -0.98
C PRO A 109 9.11 -19.21 -1.52
N GLY A 110 9.06 -18.22 -0.63
CA GLY A 110 9.07 -16.81 -1.02
C GLY A 110 7.75 -16.27 -1.60
N SER A 111 6.78 -17.14 -1.92
CA SER A 111 5.46 -16.69 -2.36
C SER A 111 4.76 -15.86 -1.29
N MET A 112 4.14 -14.78 -1.72
CA MET A 112 3.45 -13.86 -0.83
C MET A 112 2.29 -13.16 -1.55
N GLY A 113 1.41 -12.55 -0.79
CA GLY A 113 0.37 -11.74 -1.38
C GLY A 113 -0.50 -11.03 -0.36
N THR A 114 -1.48 -10.33 -0.91
CA THR A 114 -2.51 -9.61 -0.18
C THR A 114 -3.84 -9.95 -0.78
N LEU A 115 -4.73 -10.56 0.01
CA LEU A 115 -6.06 -10.93 -0.45
C LEU A 115 -7.12 -10.41 0.52
N ASP A 116 -8.29 -10.12 0.02
CA ASP A 116 -9.48 -9.81 0.81
C ASP A 116 -10.66 -10.70 0.40
N THR A 117 -11.57 -10.91 1.36
CA THR A 117 -12.85 -11.60 1.17
C THR A 117 -14.04 -10.74 1.56
N CYS A 118 -13.86 -9.42 1.64
CA CYS A 118 -14.81 -8.52 2.28
C CYS A 118 -16.09 -8.32 1.45
N TYR A 119 -15.97 -8.40 0.13
CA TYR A 119 -17.03 -8.05 -0.83
C TYR A 119 -17.44 -9.20 -1.75
N GLY A 120 -17.53 -10.42 -1.21
CA GLY A 120 -18.18 -11.54 -1.91
C GLY A 120 -17.28 -12.36 -2.85
N GLY A 121 -15.98 -12.43 -2.59
CA GLY A 121 -15.05 -13.27 -3.35
C GLY A 121 -13.61 -13.06 -2.92
N LEU A 122 -12.66 -13.76 -3.55
CA LEU A 122 -11.24 -13.45 -3.38
C LEU A 122 -10.85 -12.29 -4.30
N ARG A 123 -10.29 -11.24 -3.71
CA ARG A 123 -9.73 -10.10 -4.44
C ARG A 123 -8.32 -9.79 -3.94
N GLY A 124 -7.41 -9.43 -4.83
CA GLY A 124 -6.09 -8.91 -4.47
C GLY A 124 -4.97 -9.44 -5.35
N MET A 125 -3.76 -9.52 -4.80
CA MET A 125 -2.53 -9.84 -5.55
C MET A 125 -1.77 -11.00 -4.91
N LEU A 126 -1.20 -11.84 -5.77
CA LEU A 126 -0.32 -12.96 -5.44
C LEU A 126 0.99 -12.81 -6.20
N GLN A 127 2.11 -12.95 -5.50
CA GLN A 127 3.44 -12.99 -6.06
C GLN A 127 4.00 -14.40 -5.84
N LEU A 128 4.45 -15.02 -6.92
CA LEU A 128 5.16 -16.29 -6.90
C LEU A 128 6.31 -16.23 -7.91
N ASP A 129 7.52 -16.48 -7.42
CA ASP A 129 8.76 -16.26 -8.18
C ASP A 129 8.79 -14.84 -8.78
N ASP A 130 9.04 -14.72 -10.09
CA ASP A 130 9.11 -13.46 -10.81
C ASP A 130 7.75 -12.96 -11.33
N PHE A 131 6.66 -13.65 -10.99
CA PHE A 131 5.34 -13.37 -11.54
C PHE A 131 4.37 -12.80 -10.49
N THR A 132 3.69 -11.72 -10.89
CA THR A 132 2.59 -11.14 -10.13
C THR A 132 1.27 -11.47 -10.79
N TYR A 133 0.29 -11.88 -9.99
CA TYR A 133 -1.06 -12.23 -10.44
C TYR A 133 -2.07 -11.39 -9.66
N GLU A 134 -3.02 -10.79 -10.36
CA GLU A 134 -4.24 -10.22 -9.77
C GLU A 134 -5.34 -11.28 -9.80
N ILE A 135 -6.07 -11.43 -8.70
CA ILE A 135 -7.31 -12.18 -8.63
C ILE A 135 -8.45 -11.23 -8.32
N LYS A 136 -9.56 -11.35 -9.05
CA LYS A 136 -10.79 -10.62 -8.77
C LYS A 136 -12.03 -11.49 -9.01
N PRO A 137 -13.13 -11.26 -8.28
CA PRO A 137 -14.39 -11.96 -8.56
C PRO A 137 -14.88 -11.65 -9.97
N LEU A 138 -15.39 -12.66 -10.67
CA LEU A 138 -16.08 -12.46 -11.93
C LEU A 138 -17.45 -11.83 -11.66
N GLU A 139 -17.74 -10.71 -12.31
CA GLU A 139 -19.00 -9.98 -12.09
C GLU A 139 -20.21 -10.87 -12.39
N ALA A 140 -21.21 -10.81 -11.51
CA ALA A 140 -22.46 -11.58 -11.60
C ALA A 140 -22.32 -13.12 -11.70
N SER A 141 -21.17 -13.70 -11.29
CA SER A 141 -21.03 -15.16 -11.23
C SER A 141 -21.87 -15.78 -10.12
N SER A 142 -22.57 -16.88 -10.45
CA SER A 142 -23.31 -17.72 -9.48
C SER A 142 -22.47 -18.87 -8.91
N LYS A 143 -21.24 -19.07 -9.41
CA LYS A 143 -20.39 -20.25 -9.12
C LYS A 143 -19.10 -19.92 -8.37
N PHE A 144 -18.99 -18.73 -7.78
CA PHE A 144 -17.76 -18.26 -7.13
C PHE A 144 -16.57 -18.31 -8.11
N GLU A 145 -16.80 -17.86 -9.35
CA GLU A 145 -15.76 -17.76 -10.38
C GLU A 145 -14.94 -16.48 -10.17
N HIS A 146 -13.66 -16.58 -10.45
CA HIS A 146 -12.67 -15.51 -10.34
C HIS A 146 -11.87 -15.43 -11.62
N LEU A 147 -11.51 -14.21 -12.02
CA LEU A 147 -10.50 -13.99 -13.04
C LEU A 147 -9.14 -13.89 -12.35
N ILE A 148 -8.18 -14.72 -12.77
CA ILE A 148 -6.77 -14.55 -12.43
C ILE A 148 -6.06 -14.03 -13.67
N SER A 149 -5.37 -12.90 -13.52
CA SER A 149 -4.64 -12.25 -14.60
C SER A 149 -3.18 -12.04 -14.19
N GLN A 150 -2.26 -12.41 -15.06
CA GLN A 150 -0.82 -12.20 -14.86
C GLN A 150 -0.46 -10.77 -15.22
N LEU A 151 0.17 -10.05 -14.28
CA LEU A 151 0.71 -8.72 -14.47
C LEU A 151 2.19 -8.80 -14.82
N VAL A 152 2.57 -8.11 -15.89
CA VAL A 152 3.97 -7.97 -16.30
C VAL A 152 4.29 -6.49 -16.48
N THR A 153 5.47 -6.12 -15.99
CA THR A 153 6.08 -4.81 -16.18
C THR A 153 6.37 -4.59 -17.67
N GLN A 154 5.79 -3.55 -18.25
CA GLN A 154 6.08 -3.08 -19.59
C GLN A 154 7.38 -2.30 -19.52
N LYS A 155 8.50 -3.01 -19.74
CA LYS A 155 9.78 -2.36 -19.95
C LYS A 155 9.72 -1.60 -21.26
N THR A 156 9.80 -0.29 -21.20
CA THR A 156 10.01 0.52 -22.41
C THR A 156 11.49 0.40 -22.79
N ALA A 157 11.84 0.32 -24.08
CA ALA A 157 13.24 0.18 -24.52
C ALA A 157 14.16 1.34 -24.05
N ALA A 158 13.60 2.44 -23.56
CA ALA A 158 14.31 3.56 -22.94
C ALA A 158 14.72 3.30 -21.47
N GLU A 159 14.26 2.22 -20.83
CA GLU A 159 14.58 1.85 -19.45
C GLU A 159 15.78 0.90 -19.34
N ASP A 160 16.24 0.33 -20.47
CA ASP A 160 17.44 -0.51 -20.55
C ASP A 160 18.73 0.32 -20.78
N GLU A 161 18.63 1.65 -20.90
CA GLU A 161 19.79 2.54 -20.72
C GLU A 161 20.16 2.57 -19.23
N LYS A 162 20.88 1.53 -18.81
CA LYS A 162 21.67 1.50 -17.58
C LYS A 162 22.36 2.84 -17.42
N CYS A 163 22.03 3.59 -16.37
CA CYS A 163 22.89 4.68 -15.92
C CYS A 163 24.25 4.07 -15.55
N GLU A 164 25.17 4.01 -16.51
CA GLU A 164 26.58 3.74 -16.24
C GLU A 164 27.12 4.91 -15.42
N THR A 165 26.95 4.81 -14.11
CA THR A 165 27.82 5.54 -13.20
C THR A 165 29.14 4.80 -13.26
N GLU A 166 30.20 5.45 -13.72
CA GLU A 166 31.56 4.92 -13.62
C GLU A 166 31.81 4.56 -12.15
N GLU A 167 31.75 3.27 -11.83
CA GLU A 167 32.15 2.72 -10.54
C GLU A 167 33.66 2.92 -10.41
N LYS A 168 34.05 4.06 -9.85
CA LYS A 168 35.41 4.26 -9.40
C LYS A 168 35.57 3.43 -8.12
N ASP A 169 36.24 2.30 -8.25
CA ASP A 169 36.71 1.44 -7.16
C ASP A 169 37.28 2.28 -6.00
N THR A 170 36.44 2.53 -5.00
CA THR A 170 36.82 3.12 -3.71
C THR A 170 36.37 2.22 -2.56
N ASN A 171 36.24 0.93 -2.85
CA ASN A 171 35.59 -0.06 -1.99
C ASN A 171 36.47 -0.62 -0.86
N GLN A 172 37.70 -0.16 -0.64
CA GLN A 172 38.56 -0.74 0.41
C GLN A 172 38.60 0.08 1.71
N GLU A 173 38.55 1.41 1.65
CA GLU A 173 38.57 2.23 2.88
C GLU A 173 37.20 2.29 3.60
N TYR A 174 36.08 2.10 2.87
CA TYR A 174 34.73 2.10 3.45
C TYR A 174 34.42 0.81 4.25
N GLU A 175 34.92 -0.34 3.81
CA GLU A 175 34.73 -1.62 4.52
C GLU A 175 35.49 -1.61 5.85
N GLU A 176 36.72 -1.07 5.86
CA GLU A 176 37.53 -0.99 7.08
C GLU A 176 36.93 -0.02 8.12
N ALA A 177 36.37 1.11 7.68
CA ALA A 177 35.69 2.06 8.56
C ALA A 177 34.40 1.47 9.17
N MET A 178 33.59 0.76 8.38
CA MET A 178 32.35 0.12 8.83
C MET A 178 32.61 -1.00 9.86
N ILE A 179 33.72 -1.74 9.71
CA ILE A 179 34.14 -2.77 10.68
C ILE A 179 34.66 -2.14 11.98
N SER A 180 35.29 -0.96 11.92
CA SER A 180 35.85 -0.29 13.10
C SER A 180 34.81 0.41 13.98
N GLU A 181 33.70 0.89 13.39
CA GLU A 181 32.62 1.59 14.10
C GLU A 181 31.40 0.72 14.43
N MET A 182 31.38 -0.55 14.01
CA MET A 182 30.35 -1.50 14.44
C MET A 182 30.40 -1.64 15.97
N PRO A 183 29.33 -1.26 16.71
CA PRO A 183 29.26 -1.55 18.14
C PRO A 183 29.43 -3.05 18.31
N ARG A 184 30.40 -3.47 19.13
CA ARG A 184 30.64 -4.90 19.44
C ARG A 184 29.29 -5.55 19.66
N ALA A 185 28.92 -6.47 18.77
CA ALA A 185 27.59 -7.04 18.70
C ALA A 185 27.16 -7.50 20.10
N GLY A 186 26.26 -6.74 20.72
CA GLY A 186 25.48 -7.24 21.84
C GLY A 186 24.77 -8.52 21.39
N PRO A 187 24.58 -9.50 22.27
CA PRO A 187 24.09 -10.82 21.89
C PRO A 187 22.86 -10.73 20.97
N VAL A 188 22.85 -11.52 19.89
CA VAL A 188 21.86 -11.53 18.79
C VAL A 188 20.40 -11.55 19.28
N TYR A 189 20.13 -12.05 20.49
CA TYR A 189 18.79 -12.07 21.10
C TYR A 189 18.24 -10.71 21.57
N LEU A 190 19.08 -9.67 21.70
CA LEU A 190 18.62 -8.30 22.00
C LEU A 190 18.12 -7.54 20.76
N TRP A 191 18.44 -8.02 19.57
CA TRP A 191 17.98 -7.48 18.29
C TRP A 191 16.69 -8.16 17.84
N TRP A 192 15.78 -8.42 18.78
CA TRP A 192 14.47 -8.91 18.39
C TRP A 192 13.83 -7.82 17.53
N PRO A 193 13.47 -8.10 16.28
CA PRO A 193 12.84 -7.09 15.45
C PRO A 193 11.54 -6.62 16.07
N HIS A 194 11.59 -5.45 16.72
CA HIS A 194 10.41 -4.81 17.25
C HIS A 194 9.59 -4.33 16.08
N ARG A 195 8.44 -4.99 15.88
CA ARG A 195 7.48 -4.53 14.87
C ARG A 195 7.03 -3.13 15.23
N LYS A 196 7.28 -2.17 14.34
CA LYS A 196 6.78 -0.81 14.49
C LYS A 196 5.41 -0.70 13.85
N ALA A 197 4.56 0.17 14.36
CA ALA A 197 3.28 0.49 13.74
C ALA A 197 3.39 1.86 13.07
N LEU A 198 3.02 1.93 11.80
CA LEU A 198 2.86 3.16 11.04
C LEU A 198 1.35 3.47 10.94
N LYS A 199 0.91 4.47 11.68
CA LYS A 199 -0.46 4.97 11.70
C LYS A 199 -0.64 6.01 10.60
N LEU A 200 -1.46 5.70 9.62
CA LEU A 200 -1.70 6.56 8.46
C LEU A 200 -3.00 7.34 8.58
N HIS A 201 -2.94 8.62 8.24
CA HIS A 201 -4.09 9.45 7.92
C HIS A 201 -4.25 9.53 6.40
N TYR A 202 -5.45 9.26 5.90
CA TYR A 202 -5.77 9.40 4.49
C TYR A 202 -6.64 10.62 4.26
N THR A 203 -6.41 11.34 3.18
CA THR A 203 -7.24 12.45 2.74
C THR A 203 -7.60 12.25 1.27
N VAL A 204 -8.87 12.32 0.93
CA VAL A 204 -9.37 12.22 -0.44
C VAL A 204 -9.89 13.59 -0.87
N SER A 205 -9.33 14.14 -1.95
CA SER A 205 -9.72 15.46 -2.46
C SER A 205 -11.11 15.45 -3.08
N ASN A 206 -11.72 16.63 -3.12
CA ASN A 206 -12.99 16.91 -3.74
C ASN A 206 -13.05 16.47 -5.20
N SER A 207 -11.97 16.68 -5.94
CA SER A 207 -11.87 16.26 -7.34
C SER A 207 -12.16 14.75 -7.54
N LEU A 208 -11.83 13.88 -6.57
CA LEU A 208 -12.16 12.45 -6.63
C LEU A 208 -13.59 12.16 -6.17
N VAL A 209 -14.09 12.92 -5.19
CA VAL A 209 -15.48 12.82 -4.73
C VAL A 209 -16.45 13.17 -5.85
N VAL A 210 -16.15 14.19 -6.65
CA VAL A 210 -16.95 14.59 -7.82
C VAL A 210 -16.93 13.51 -8.90
N GLN A 211 -15.81 12.80 -9.08
CA GLN A 211 -15.72 11.66 -10.02
C GLN A 211 -16.46 10.41 -9.53
N ASN A 212 -16.52 10.19 -8.22
CA ASN A 212 -17.17 9.05 -7.61
C ASN A 212 -17.93 9.48 -6.34
N THR A 213 -19.20 9.85 -6.52
CA THR A 213 -20.06 10.32 -5.44
C THR A 213 -20.41 9.24 -4.41
N ASN A 214 -20.11 7.97 -4.70
CA ASN A 214 -20.33 6.87 -3.76
C ASN A 214 -19.22 6.82 -2.70
N LYS A 215 -19.48 7.47 -1.57
CA LYS A 215 -18.58 7.53 -0.40
C LYS A 215 -18.15 6.16 0.11
N THR A 216 -19.04 5.16 0.09
CA THR A 216 -18.71 3.78 0.49
C THR A 216 -17.60 3.21 -0.38
N ARG A 217 -17.67 3.43 -1.70
CA ARG A 217 -16.64 2.97 -2.64
C ARG A 217 -15.30 3.69 -2.46
N ILE A 218 -15.32 4.98 -2.09
CA ILE A 218 -14.09 5.72 -1.73
C ILE A 218 -13.44 5.08 -0.50
N ILE A 219 -14.24 4.85 0.56
CA ILE A 219 -13.76 4.22 1.80
C ILE A 219 -13.16 2.85 1.50
N GLU A 220 -13.87 2.01 0.73
CA GLU A 220 -13.41 0.70 0.28
C GLU A 220 -12.04 0.76 -0.41
N ASN A 221 -11.88 1.65 -1.38
CA ASN A 221 -10.64 1.79 -2.13
C ASN A 221 -9.48 2.21 -1.22
N VAL A 222 -9.69 3.14 -0.28
CA VAL A 222 -8.67 3.55 0.69
C VAL A 222 -8.26 2.39 1.57
N VAL A 223 -9.22 1.59 2.04
CA VAL A 223 -8.94 0.43 2.90
C VAL A 223 -8.18 -0.66 2.12
N ILE A 224 -8.52 -0.89 0.85
CA ILE A 224 -7.80 -1.81 -0.04
C ILE A 224 -6.37 -1.31 -0.27
N LEU A 225 -6.17 -0.01 -0.51
CA LEU A 225 -4.84 0.58 -0.67
C LEU A 225 -4.01 0.37 0.59
N ASN A 226 -4.56 0.64 1.78
CA ASN A 226 -3.85 0.39 3.03
C ASN A 226 -3.59 -1.11 3.25
N ASN A 227 -4.50 -2.00 2.84
CA ASN A 227 -4.30 -3.44 2.87
C ASN A 227 -3.05 -3.84 2.07
N ILE A 228 -2.90 -3.30 0.85
CA ILE A 228 -1.73 -3.52 -0.01
C ILE A 228 -0.46 -2.96 0.65
N MET A 229 -0.49 -1.71 1.11
CA MET A 229 0.63 -1.07 1.80
C MET A 229 1.09 -1.89 3.00
N HIS A 230 0.14 -2.39 3.81
CA HIS A 230 0.49 -3.24 4.94
C HIS A 230 1.23 -4.51 4.48
N SER A 231 0.82 -5.17 3.39
CA SER A 231 1.57 -6.34 2.90
C SER A 231 3.01 -6.01 2.47
N ILE A 232 3.21 -4.89 1.77
CA ILE A 232 4.53 -4.46 1.29
C ILE A 232 5.47 -4.18 2.48
N TYR A 233 5.02 -3.34 3.41
CA TYR A 233 5.85 -2.90 4.54
C TYR A 233 5.99 -3.94 5.66
N TYR A 234 5.16 -4.98 5.66
CA TYR A 234 5.23 -6.04 6.67
C TYR A 234 6.54 -6.82 6.63
N GLN A 235 7.16 -6.96 5.45
CA GLN A 235 8.48 -7.57 5.31
C GLN A 235 9.56 -6.76 6.02
N GLY A 236 9.47 -5.43 5.96
CA GLY A 236 10.31 -4.48 6.70
C GLY A 236 9.91 -4.32 8.17
N GLN A 237 9.12 -5.26 8.73
CA GLN A 237 8.69 -5.27 10.14
C GLN A 237 7.86 -4.05 10.54
N LEU A 238 7.20 -3.41 9.58
CA LEU A 238 6.34 -2.25 9.80
C LEU A 238 4.87 -2.63 9.53
N GLN A 239 4.01 -2.39 10.51
CA GLN A 239 2.57 -2.62 10.41
C GLN A 239 1.88 -1.33 10.00
N VAL A 240 1.28 -1.30 8.81
CA VAL A 240 0.59 -0.12 8.30
C VAL A 240 -0.88 -0.17 8.71
N LEU A 241 -1.27 0.75 9.58
CA LEU A 241 -2.60 0.80 10.19
C LEU A 241 -3.29 2.11 9.79
N ILE A 242 -4.55 2.06 9.38
CA ILE A 242 -5.31 3.29 9.15
C ILE A 242 -5.67 3.89 10.50
N ARG A 243 -5.50 5.20 10.64
CA ARG A 243 -5.95 5.95 11.82
C ARG A 243 -7.27 6.66 11.58
N VAL A 244 -7.38 7.34 10.44
CA VAL A 244 -8.54 8.17 10.07
C VAL A 244 -8.53 8.45 8.57
N LEU A 245 -9.72 8.64 8.01
CA LEU A 245 -9.92 9.04 6.62
C LEU A 245 -10.71 10.35 6.57
N CYS A 246 -10.14 11.38 5.94
CA CYS A 246 -10.81 12.62 5.59
C CYS A 246 -11.28 12.57 4.14
N ILE A 247 -12.52 12.96 3.87
CA ILE A 247 -13.08 13.07 2.53
C ILE A 247 -13.56 14.50 2.32
N TRP A 248 -12.94 15.20 1.39
CA TRP A 248 -13.21 16.60 1.11
C TRP A 248 -14.43 16.77 0.20
N GLU A 249 -15.64 16.62 0.75
CA GLU A 249 -16.88 16.50 -0.03
C GLU A 249 -17.39 17.83 -0.61
N GLY A 250 -17.32 18.94 0.14
CA GLY A 250 -17.71 20.27 -0.36
C GLY A 250 -16.62 20.97 -1.16
N PHE A 251 -15.43 21.06 -0.57
CA PHE A 251 -14.27 21.74 -1.15
C PHE A 251 -12.97 21.18 -0.55
N ASP A 252 -11.86 21.39 -1.27
CA ASP A 252 -10.51 21.07 -0.80
C ASP A 252 -10.04 22.11 0.21
N TRP A 253 -9.53 21.69 1.38
CA TRP A 253 -9.03 22.62 2.40
C TRP A 253 -7.72 23.33 2.03
N ILE A 254 -7.08 22.87 0.95
CA ILE A 254 -5.91 23.50 0.33
C ILE A 254 -6.16 23.64 -1.17
N ASP A 255 -5.56 24.65 -1.78
CA ASP A 255 -5.75 24.94 -3.20
C ASP A 255 -4.88 24.04 -4.10
N LEU A 256 -5.38 22.84 -4.41
CA LEU A 256 -4.66 21.86 -5.21
C LEU A 256 -4.42 22.27 -6.68
N TYR A 257 -5.09 23.31 -7.18
CA TYR A 257 -5.15 23.64 -8.61
C TYR A 257 -4.04 24.60 -9.06
N ASN A 258 -3.47 25.38 -8.13
CA ASN A 258 -2.58 26.48 -8.45
C ASN A 258 -1.10 26.20 -8.13
N TYR A 259 -0.76 24.99 -7.73
CA TYR A 259 0.62 24.62 -7.42
C TYR A 259 1.48 24.44 -8.69
N ARG A 260 2.63 25.11 -8.71
CA ARG A 260 3.66 24.96 -9.76
C ARG A 260 4.62 23.79 -9.51
N SER A 261 4.61 23.22 -8.30
CA SER A 261 5.48 22.11 -7.89
C SER A 261 4.73 21.18 -6.94
N VAL A 262 4.94 19.88 -7.09
CA VAL A 262 4.41 18.86 -6.16
C VAL A 262 4.93 19.10 -4.74
N SER A 263 6.19 19.52 -4.59
CA SER A 263 6.80 19.80 -3.28
C SER A 263 6.08 20.93 -2.53
N ALA A 264 5.64 21.96 -3.25
CA ALA A 264 4.85 23.05 -2.66
C ALA A 264 3.49 22.54 -2.16
N ALA A 265 2.79 21.74 -2.96
CA ALA A 265 1.52 21.14 -2.55
C ALA A 265 1.65 20.22 -1.32
N VAL A 266 2.71 19.40 -1.27
CA VAL A 266 3.01 18.52 -0.14
C VAL A 266 3.33 19.33 1.13
N THR A 267 4.05 20.44 0.99
CA THR A 267 4.39 21.33 2.11
C THR A 267 3.14 21.96 2.70
N ASP A 268 2.27 22.53 1.87
CA ASP A 268 1.04 23.17 2.33
C ASP A 268 0.04 22.16 2.92
N PHE A 269 -0.07 20.97 2.32
CA PHE A 269 -0.83 19.86 2.91
C PHE A 269 -0.27 19.47 4.29
N GLY A 270 1.06 19.40 4.43
CA GLY A 270 1.74 19.12 5.69
C GLY A 270 1.45 20.17 6.77
N LEU A 271 1.42 21.46 6.39
CA LEU A 271 1.08 22.55 7.29
C LEU A 271 -0.40 22.51 7.71
N TRP A 272 -1.32 22.31 6.77
CA TRP A 272 -2.74 22.13 7.08
C TRP A 272 -2.96 20.98 8.06
N LYS A 273 -2.32 19.83 7.81
CA LYS A 273 -2.35 18.66 8.69
C LYS A 273 -1.81 18.98 10.08
N TYR A 274 -0.66 19.64 10.16
CA TYR A 274 0.00 19.95 11.43
C TYR A 274 -0.86 20.86 12.31
N TRP A 275 -1.36 21.97 11.76
CA TRP A 275 -2.11 22.96 12.53
C TRP A 275 -3.59 22.60 12.74
N GLY A 276 -4.21 21.91 11.78
CA GLY A 276 -5.64 21.63 11.82
C GLY A 276 -5.99 20.31 12.50
N PHE A 277 -5.14 19.29 12.38
CA PHE A 277 -5.59 17.91 12.52
C PHE A 277 -4.73 17.01 13.40
N TYR A 278 -3.42 17.24 13.43
CA TYR A 278 -2.46 16.36 14.12
C TYR A 278 -2.76 16.20 15.63
N ASP A 279 -3.07 17.30 16.31
CA ASP A 279 -3.35 17.28 17.76
C ASP A 279 -4.64 16.53 18.12
N GLN A 280 -5.64 16.55 17.23
CA GLN A 280 -6.91 15.87 17.45
C GLN A 280 -6.77 14.36 17.27
N ILE A 281 -6.05 13.94 16.22
CA ILE A 281 -5.85 12.52 15.91
C ILE A 281 -4.37 12.29 15.60
N PRO A 282 -3.54 11.98 16.62
CA PRO A 282 -2.13 11.70 16.42
C PRO A 282 -1.91 10.51 15.47
N HIS A 283 -1.07 10.73 14.46
CA HIS A 283 -0.73 9.77 13.40
C HIS A 283 0.71 10.02 12.91
N ASP A 284 1.32 9.01 12.30
CA ASP A 284 2.75 9.04 11.96
C ASP A 284 2.99 9.66 10.58
N SER A 285 2.08 9.45 9.63
CA SER A 285 2.15 10.02 8.28
C SER A 285 0.77 10.25 7.67
N SER A 286 0.72 11.05 6.60
CA SER A 286 -0.51 11.40 5.88
C SER A 286 -0.34 11.20 4.38
N LEU A 287 -1.39 10.68 3.73
CA LEU A 287 -1.48 10.56 2.28
C LEU A 287 -2.66 11.39 1.76
N LEU A 288 -2.40 12.28 0.81
CA LEU A 288 -3.41 12.95 0.01
C LEU A 288 -3.60 12.22 -1.32
N ILE A 289 -4.83 11.81 -1.62
CA ILE A 289 -5.20 11.18 -2.88
C ILE A 289 -6.04 12.20 -3.66
N THR A 290 -5.59 12.56 -4.86
CA THR A 290 -6.27 13.52 -5.72
C THR A 290 -6.40 13.02 -7.16
N GLY A 291 -7.48 13.44 -7.80
CA GLY A 291 -7.74 13.23 -9.23
C GLY A 291 -7.29 14.42 -10.08
N HIS A 292 -6.82 15.49 -9.44
CA HIS A 292 -6.23 16.64 -10.11
C HIS A 292 -4.72 16.42 -10.27
N GLN A 293 -4.19 16.75 -11.44
CA GLN A 293 -2.76 16.69 -11.68
C GLN A 293 -2.07 17.89 -11.02
N ILE A 294 -1.33 17.63 -9.94
CA ILE A 294 -0.50 18.65 -9.29
C ILE A 294 0.80 18.80 -10.08
N ALA A 295 1.04 19.99 -10.63
CA ALA A 295 2.28 20.39 -11.29
C ALA A 295 2.82 19.41 -12.37
N GLY A 296 2.61 19.74 -13.65
CA GLY A 296 3.39 19.18 -14.77
C GLY A 296 3.08 17.74 -15.18
N ALA A 297 2.18 17.60 -16.17
CA ALA A 297 2.55 17.02 -17.46
C ALA A 297 1.68 17.66 -18.55
N ARG A 298 1.98 18.92 -18.91
CA ARG A 298 1.53 19.44 -20.21
C ARG A 298 2.32 18.68 -21.29
N GLY A 299 1.81 17.54 -21.76
CA GLY A 299 2.47 16.82 -22.85
C GLY A 299 1.95 15.42 -23.18
N ALA A 300 1.45 14.65 -22.21
CA ALA A 300 0.92 13.32 -22.50
C ALA A 300 -0.56 13.42 -22.87
N ARG A 301 -0.83 13.66 -24.16
CA ARG A 301 -2.12 13.25 -24.76
C ARG A 301 -2.10 11.73 -24.84
N CYS A 302 -3.10 11.08 -24.24
CA CYS A 302 -3.43 9.69 -24.51
C CYS A 302 -3.68 9.46 -26.01
#